data_AF-A0A4Z0HNU3-F1
#
_entry.id   AF-A0A4Z0HNU3-F1
#
_cell.length_a   1.000
_cell.length_b   1.000
_cell.length_c   1.000
_cell.angle_alpha   90.00
_cell.angle_beta   90.00
_cell.angle_gamma   90.00
#
_symmetry.space_group_name_H-M   'P 1'
#
loop_
_entity.id
_entity.type
_entity.pdbx_description
1 polymer ?
#
loop_
_entity_poly.entity_id
_entity_poly.type
_entity_poly.pdbx_seq_one_letter_code
_entity_poly.pdbx_strand_id
1 'polypeptide(L)'
;MVRLLLVVVLALAVAVLVGFVVGYNKLRAADVRVAEALGGIDVELTRRAALIPALVQAVATFASHETAVLGRVSGAQAALASATGGASVVQRSAAERDLDSALTGVLALGSSYPQLNSSANFLNLQENLADTENKLAFARQYYNDAVAALNRLVGSIPWVYLAPLAGVTEREYYRPPH
;
A
#
# COMPACT_ATOMS: atom_id res chain seq x y z
N MET A 1 -58.83 -4.14 -10.44
CA MET A 1 -58.10 -3.87 -9.19
C MET A 1 -56.96 -4.88 -8.97
N VAL A 2 -57.23 -6.19 -8.87
CA VAL A 2 -56.19 -7.22 -8.66
C VAL A 2 -55.08 -7.23 -9.72
N ARG A 3 -55.42 -7.15 -11.02
CA ARG A 3 -54.41 -7.08 -12.10
C ARG A 3 -53.48 -5.87 -11.98
N LEU A 4 -53.99 -4.73 -11.55
CA LEU A 4 -53.21 -3.50 -11.41
C LEU A 4 -52.28 -3.59 -10.19
N LEU A 5 -52.75 -4.18 -9.08
CA LEU A 5 -51.91 -4.50 -7.92
C LEU A 5 -50.77 -5.46 -8.29
N LEU A 6 -51.04 -6.52 -9.07
CA LEU A 6 -50.02 -7.46 -9.52
C LEU A 6 -48.94 -6.79 -10.39
N VAL A 7 -49.34 -5.89 -11.29
CA VAL A 7 -48.39 -5.12 -12.12
C VAL A 7 -47.52 -4.20 -11.26
N VAL A 8 -48.10 -3.51 -10.26
CA VAL A 8 -47.35 -2.65 -9.34
C VAL A 8 -46.36 -3.46 -8.50
N VAL A 9 -46.78 -4.61 -7.96
CA VAL A 9 -45.90 -5.51 -7.19
C VAL A 9 -44.76 -6.04 -8.05
N LEU A 10 -45.05 -6.45 -9.28
CA LEU A 10 -44.03 -6.93 -10.21
C LEU A 10 -43.03 -5.83 -10.57
N ALA A 11 -43.51 -4.61 -10.86
CA ALA A 11 -42.66 -3.47 -11.16
C ALA A 11 -41.74 -3.12 -9.97
N LEU A 12 -42.28 -3.15 -8.74
CA LEU A 12 -41.50 -2.94 -7.52
C LEU A 12 -40.43 -4.03 -7.33
N ALA A 13 -40.80 -5.29 -7.54
CA ALA A 13 -39.87 -6.43 -7.44
C ALA A 13 -38.73 -6.33 -8.46
N VAL A 14 -39.03 -5.95 -9.70
CA VAL A 14 -38.02 -5.71 -10.74
C VAL A 14 -37.11 -4.54 -10.37
N ALA A 15 -37.66 -3.43 -9.86
CA ALA A 15 -36.87 -2.28 -9.43
C ALA A 15 -35.90 -2.65 -8.28
N VAL A 16 -36.34 -3.44 -7.30
CA VAL A 16 -35.49 -3.93 -6.21
C VAL A 16 -34.39 -4.86 -6.74
N LEU A 17 -34.72 -5.78 -7.66
CA LEU A 17 -33.74 -6.68 -8.27
C LEU A 17 -32.66 -5.92 -9.05
N VAL A 18 -33.05 -4.93 -9.85
CA VAL A 18 -32.10 -4.07 -10.57
C VAL A 18 -31.22 -3.31 -9.60
N GLY A 19 -31.80 -2.72 -8.55
CA GLY A 19 -31.04 -2.04 -7.49
C GLY A 19 -30.03 -2.94 -6.79
N PHE A 20 -30.42 -4.19 -6.50
CA PHE A 20 -29.55 -5.22 -5.93
C PHE A 20 -28.34 -5.51 -6.82
N VAL A 21 -28.57 -5.80 -8.11
CA VAL A 21 -27.50 -6.15 -9.06
C VAL A 21 -26.52 -4.99 -9.24
N VAL A 22 -27.03 -3.76 -9.39
CA VAL A 22 -26.20 -2.55 -9.51
C VAL A 22 -25.37 -2.34 -8.24
N GLY A 23 -25.99 -2.50 -7.07
CA GLY A 23 -25.31 -2.37 -5.78
C GLY A 23 -24.20 -3.38 -5.56
N TYR A 24 -24.49 -4.65 -5.84
CA TYR A 24 -23.54 -5.74 -5.72
C TYR A 24 -22.30 -5.48 -6.58
N ASN A 25 -22.49 -5.13 -7.85
CA ASN A 25 -21.41 -4.83 -8.77
C ASN A 25 -20.60 -3.60 -8.33
N LYS A 26 -21.27 -2.57 -7.80
CA LYS A 26 -20.61 -1.36 -7.30
C LYS A 26 -19.72 -1.65 -6.09
N LEU A 27 -20.19 -2.46 -5.15
CA LEU A 27 -19.41 -2.89 -3.98
C LEU A 27 -18.20 -3.72 -4.41
N ARG A 28 -18.40 -4.70 -5.30
CA ARG A 28 -17.31 -5.52 -5.85
C ARG A 28 -16.28 -4.70 -6.61
N ALA A 29 -16.71 -3.75 -7.43
CA ALA A 29 -15.80 -2.87 -8.15
C ALA A 29 -14.97 -2.00 -7.19
N ALA A 30 -15.58 -1.49 -6.11
CA ALA A 30 -14.85 -0.72 -5.10
C ALA A 30 -13.83 -1.60 -4.35
N ASP A 31 -14.17 -2.85 -4.03
CA ASP A 31 -13.28 -3.80 -3.37
C ASP A 31 -12.07 -4.17 -4.26
N VAL A 32 -12.31 -4.44 -5.55
CA VAL A 32 -11.24 -4.67 -6.54
C VAL A 32 -10.33 -3.45 -6.65
N ARG A 33 -10.88 -2.24 -6.70
CA ARG A 33 -10.09 -1.01 -6.77
C ARG A 33 -9.17 -0.83 -5.55
N VAL A 34 -9.62 -1.21 -4.36
CA VAL A 34 -8.78 -1.21 -3.16
C VAL A 34 -7.64 -2.24 -3.27
N ALA A 35 -7.94 -3.44 -3.77
CA ALA A 35 -6.92 -4.47 -4.00
C ALA A 35 -5.87 -4.05 -5.04
N GLU A 36 -6.31 -3.44 -6.15
CA GLU A 36 -5.42 -2.87 -7.17
C GLU A 36 -4.52 -1.77 -6.61
N ALA A 37 -5.10 -0.86 -5.81
CA ALA A 37 -4.34 0.20 -5.18
C ALA A 37 -3.30 -0.34 -4.19
N LEU A 38 -3.63 -1.40 -3.44
CA LEU A 38 -2.68 -2.08 -2.56
C LEU A 38 -1.55 -2.76 -3.36
N GLY A 39 -1.88 -3.35 -4.51
CA GLY A 39 -0.88 -3.90 -5.44
C GLY A 39 0.11 -2.84 -5.92
N GLY A 40 -0.34 -1.62 -6.17
CA GLY A 40 0.54 -0.48 -6.50
C GLY A 40 1.55 -0.16 -5.40
N ILE A 41 1.13 -0.23 -4.13
CA ILE A 41 2.04 -0.09 -2.99
C ILE A 41 3.06 -1.23 -2.97
N ASP A 42 2.61 -2.48 -3.14
CA ASP A 42 3.49 -3.66 -3.10
C ASP A 42 4.57 -3.60 -4.20
N VAL A 43 4.26 -3.05 -5.38
CA VAL A 43 5.23 -2.81 -6.46
C VAL A 43 6.33 -1.85 -6.02
N GLU A 44 5.99 -0.69 -5.45
CA GLU A 44 6.98 0.30 -5.02
C GLU A 44 7.78 -0.17 -3.81
N LEU A 45 7.16 -0.89 -2.85
CA LEU A 45 7.89 -1.52 -1.74
C LEU A 45 8.89 -2.57 -2.23
N THR A 46 8.51 -3.40 -3.19
CA THR A 46 9.40 -4.39 -3.81
C THR A 46 10.57 -3.71 -4.51
N ARG A 47 10.29 -2.64 -5.28
CA ARG A 47 11.31 -1.85 -5.96
C ARG A 47 12.29 -1.25 -4.97
N ARG A 48 11.79 -0.66 -3.88
CA ARG A 48 12.61 -0.07 -2.81
C ARG A 48 13.51 -1.11 -2.15
N ALA A 49 12.96 -2.27 -1.79
CA ALA A 49 13.70 -3.38 -1.21
C ALA A 49 14.78 -3.93 -2.15
N ALA A 50 14.54 -3.92 -3.46
CA ALA A 50 15.49 -4.41 -4.47
C ALA A 50 16.70 -3.47 -4.67
N LEU A 51 16.60 -2.18 -4.30
CA LEU A 51 17.71 -1.22 -4.38
C LEU A 51 18.70 -1.35 -3.20
N ILE A 52 18.25 -1.91 -2.07
CA ILE A 52 19.04 -1.96 -0.84
C ILE A 52 20.32 -2.78 -0.97
N PRO A 53 20.36 -3.98 -1.61
CA PRO A 53 21.60 -4.73 -1.74
C PRO A 53 22.69 -3.95 -2.51
N ALA A 54 22.30 -3.22 -3.57
CA ALA A 54 23.21 -2.37 -4.31
C ALA A 54 23.72 -1.20 -3.46
N LEU A 55 22.85 -0.60 -2.63
CA LEU A 55 23.24 0.44 -1.67
C LEU A 55 24.24 -0.10 -0.64
N VAL A 56 23.95 -1.25 -0.04
CA VAL A 56 24.84 -1.90 0.93
C VAL A 56 26.21 -2.17 0.32
N GLN A 57 26.26 -2.69 -0.91
CA GLN A 57 27.53 -2.94 -1.60
C GLN A 57 28.31 -1.65 -1.90
N ALA A 58 27.62 -0.60 -2.34
CA ALA A 58 28.24 0.70 -2.61
C ALA A 58 28.84 1.33 -1.34
N VAL A 59 28.12 1.25 -0.22
CA VAL A 59 28.57 1.77 1.08
C VAL A 59 29.71 0.90 1.65
N ALA A 60 29.60 -0.42 1.57
CA ALA A 60 30.62 -1.35 2.05
C ALA A 60 31.99 -1.17 1.37
N THR A 61 32.02 -0.62 0.15
CA THR A 61 33.26 -0.30 -0.55
C THR A 61 34.10 0.76 0.19
N PHE A 62 33.45 1.68 0.93
CA PHE A 62 34.12 2.78 1.64
C PHE A 62 34.05 2.65 3.16
N ALA A 63 33.00 2.03 3.69
CA ALA A 63 32.69 1.93 5.11
C ALA A 63 32.47 0.46 5.53
N SER A 64 33.38 -0.43 5.14
CA SER A 64 33.27 -1.88 5.44
C SER A 64 33.23 -2.20 6.93
N HIS A 65 33.78 -1.33 7.78
CA HIS A 65 33.78 -1.49 9.24
C HIS A 65 32.41 -1.17 9.88
N GLU A 66 31.48 -0.52 9.16
CA GLU A 66 30.13 -0.16 9.62
C GLU A 66 29.15 -1.34 9.56
N THR A 67 29.61 -2.51 10.01
CA THR A 67 28.87 -3.78 9.95
C THR A 67 27.52 -3.74 10.67
N ALA A 68 27.42 -3.00 11.77
CA ALA A 68 26.18 -2.82 12.51
C ALA A 68 25.13 -2.05 11.70
N VAL A 69 25.54 -0.98 11.01
CA VAL A 69 24.65 -0.15 10.18
C VAL A 69 24.19 -0.93 8.94
N LEU A 70 25.13 -1.57 8.24
CA LEU A 70 24.84 -2.39 7.06
C LEU A 70 23.97 -3.60 7.41
N GLY A 71 24.22 -4.25 8.55
CA GLY A 71 23.41 -5.36 9.05
C GLY A 71 21.98 -4.94 9.39
N ARG A 72 21.79 -3.76 10.00
CA ARG A 72 20.46 -3.21 10.30
C ARG A 72 19.64 -2.98 9.03
N VAL A 73 20.25 -2.38 8.00
CA VAL A 73 19.57 -2.13 6.72
C VAL A 73 19.23 -3.42 5.98
N SER A 74 20.13 -4.40 5.96
CA SER A 74 19.86 -5.72 5.39
C SER A 74 18.72 -6.44 6.12
N GLY A 75 18.70 -6.36 7.46
CA GLY A 75 17.61 -6.93 8.27
C GLY A 75 16.26 -6.27 8.00
N ALA A 76 16.23 -4.94 7.95
CA ALA A 76 15.02 -4.18 7.64
C ALA A 76 14.52 -4.45 6.21
N GLN A 77 15.43 -4.64 5.25
CA GLN A 77 15.07 -5.04 3.89
C GLN A 77 14.40 -6.41 3.86
N ALA A 78 14.94 -7.40 4.59
CA ALA A 78 14.34 -8.73 4.68
C ALA A 78 12.96 -8.70 5.36
N ALA A 79 12.80 -7.88 6.40
CA ALA A 79 11.53 -7.64 7.05
C ALA A 79 10.50 -7.01 6.10
N LEU A 80 10.89 -6.01 5.30
CA LEU A 80 10.02 -5.38 4.30
C LEU A 80 9.62 -6.35 3.19
N ALA A 81 10.58 -7.12 2.66
CA ALA A 81 10.30 -8.14 1.65
C ALA A 81 9.31 -9.19 2.16
N SER A 82 9.44 -9.60 3.43
CA SER A 82 8.52 -10.56 4.07
C SER A 82 7.13 -9.98 4.33
N ALA A 83 7.03 -8.67 4.57
CA ALA A 83 5.75 -7.99 4.77
C ALA A 83 5.01 -7.68 3.45
N THR A 84 5.72 -7.67 2.33
CA THR A 84 5.14 -7.36 1.01
C THR A 84 4.38 -8.56 0.46
N GLY A 85 3.21 -8.36 -0.15
CA GLY A 85 2.50 -9.42 -0.88
C GLY A 85 1.69 -10.44 -0.06
N GLY A 86 1.42 -10.19 1.22
CA GLY A 86 0.57 -11.10 2.02
C GLY A 86 0.30 -10.69 3.47
N ALA A 87 1.04 -9.72 4.00
CA ALA A 87 0.86 -9.23 5.36
C ALA A 87 -0.40 -8.34 5.49
N SER A 88 -0.68 -7.81 6.67
CA SER A 88 -1.66 -6.72 6.82
C SER A 88 -1.08 -5.38 6.35
N VAL A 89 -1.94 -4.37 6.15
CA VAL A 89 -1.50 -2.99 5.88
C VAL A 89 -0.64 -2.45 7.02
N VAL A 90 -1.01 -2.77 8.27
CA VAL A 90 -0.26 -2.40 9.47
C VAL A 90 1.15 -3.00 9.46
N GLN A 91 1.29 -4.28 9.11
CA GLN A 91 2.58 -4.96 9.04
C GLN A 91 3.48 -4.36 7.96
N ARG A 92 2.94 -4.06 6.77
CA ARG A 92 3.69 -3.35 5.72
C ARG A 92 4.20 -2.00 6.21
N SER A 93 3.31 -1.18 6.77
CA SER A 93 3.67 0.15 7.27
C SER A 93 4.70 0.09 8.41
N ALA A 94 4.70 -0.97 9.22
CA ALA A 94 5.72 -1.17 10.25
C ALA A 94 7.09 -1.52 9.65
N ALA A 95 7.14 -2.49 8.73
CA ALA A 95 8.39 -2.88 8.10
C ALA A 95 9.02 -1.75 7.27
N GLU A 96 8.18 -0.92 6.65
CA GLU A 96 8.65 0.25 5.92
C GLU A 96 9.28 1.30 6.83
N ARG A 97 8.63 1.65 7.96
CA ARG A 97 9.19 2.60 8.93
C ARG A 97 10.51 2.11 9.50
N ASP A 98 10.64 0.80 9.72
CA ASP A 98 11.91 0.21 10.14
C ASP A 98 13.00 0.38 9.07
N LEU A 99 12.66 0.17 7.79
CA LEU A 99 13.57 0.44 6.68
C LEU A 99 13.94 1.92 6.58
N ASP A 100 13.00 2.85 6.75
CA ASP A 100 13.28 4.31 6.77
C ASP A 100 14.29 4.68 7.87
N SER A 101 14.08 4.13 9.07
CA SER A 101 14.98 4.34 10.20
C SER A 101 16.37 3.78 9.93
N ALA A 102 16.45 2.57 9.35
CA ALA A 102 17.71 1.95 9.00
C ALA A 102 18.46 2.73 7.90
N LEU A 103 17.74 3.17 6.85
CA LEU A 103 18.28 3.99 5.78
C LEU A 103 18.85 5.32 6.28
N THR A 104 18.19 5.96 7.23
CA THR A 104 18.70 7.20 7.86
C THR A 104 20.11 6.99 8.44
N GLY A 105 20.36 5.83 9.06
CA GLY A 105 21.68 5.47 9.57
C GLY A 105 22.73 5.34 8.47
N VAL A 106 22.39 4.74 7.32
CA VAL A 106 23.30 4.63 6.17
C VAL A 106 23.58 5.99 5.54
N LEU A 107 22.57 6.85 5.39
CA LEU A 107 22.76 8.18 4.81
C LEU A 107 23.65 9.07 5.68
N ALA A 108 23.58 8.93 7.01
CA ALA A 108 24.45 9.63 7.94
C ALA A 108 25.95 9.26 7.77
N LEU A 109 26.26 8.09 7.20
CA LEU A 109 27.64 7.72 6.88
C LEU A 109 28.25 8.64 5.82
N GLY A 110 27.45 9.26 4.95
CA GLY A 110 27.95 10.20 3.94
C GLY A 110 28.71 11.38 4.55
N SER A 111 28.32 11.84 5.74
CA SER A 111 29.03 12.91 6.46
C SER A 111 30.35 12.44 7.06
N SER A 112 30.43 11.17 7.46
CA SER A 112 31.64 10.58 8.06
C SER A 112 32.64 10.09 7.00
N TYR A 113 32.15 9.79 5.80
CA TYR A 113 32.93 9.27 4.67
C TYR A 113 32.75 10.15 3.43
N PRO A 114 33.50 11.26 3.28
CA PRO A 114 33.35 12.18 2.15
C PRO A 114 33.50 11.52 0.77
N GLN A 115 34.31 10.47 0.67
CA GLN A 115 34.49 9.70 -0.57
C GLN A 115 33.21 8.96 -0.99
N LEU A 116 32.41 8.50 -0.02
CA LEU A 116 31.10 7.90 -0.28
C LEU A 116 30.11 8.94 -0.80
N ASN A 117 30.12 10.14 -0.20
CA ASN A 117 29.22 11.23 -0.59
C ASN A 117 29.49 11.77 -2.00
N SER A 118 30.72 11.60 -2.49
CA SER A 118 31.11 11.94 -3.87
C SER A 118 30.96 10.78 -4.86
N SER A 119 30.55 9.59 -4.40
CA SER A 119 30.38 8.42 -5.27
C SER A 119 29.11 8.56 -6.10
N ALA A 120 29.26 8.58 -7.43
CA ALA A 120 28.13 8.65 -8.36
C ALA A 120 27.13 7.51 -8.15
N ASN A 121 27.60 6.30 -7.82
CA ASN A 121 26.74 5.15 -7.55
C ASN A 121 25.88 5.37 -6.29
N PHE A 122 26.47 5.92 -5.22
CA PHE A 122 25.74 6.18 -3.97
C PHE A 122 24.71 7.30 -4.16
N LEU A 123 25.07 8.39 -4.84
CA LEU A 123 24.16 9.48 -5.16
C LEU A 123 22.98 9.01 -6.04
N ASN A 124 23.26 8.20 -7.07
CA ASN A 124 22.21 7.64 -7.92
C ASN A 124 21.25 6.71 -7.16
N LEU A 125 21.75 5.90 -6.23
CA LEU A 125 20.90 5.04 -5.41
C LEU A 125 20.04 5.84 -4.43
N GLN A 126 20.57 6.92 -3.85
CA GLN A 126 19.79 7.84 -3.03
C GLN A 126 18.65 8.49 -3.82
N GLU A 127 18.94 8.96 -5.04
CA GLU A 127 17.94 9.55 -5.94
C GLU A 127 16.84 8.53 -6.28
N ASN A 128 17.21 7.30 -6.66
CA ASN A 128 16.24 6.24 -6.94
C ASN A 128 15.38 5.87 -5.71
N LEU A 129 15.97 5.87 -4.51
CA LEU A 129 15.23 5.62 -3.27
C LEU A 129 14.25 6.77 -2.97
N ALA A 130 14.68 8.02 -3.16
CA ALA A 130 13.82 9.19 -2.99
C ALA A 130 12.66 9.21 -4.00
N ASP A 131 12.93 8.88 -5.27
CA ASP A 131 11.92 8.74 -6.30
C ASP A 131 10.92 7.64 -5.98
N THR A 132 11.39 6.51 -5.46
CA THR A 132 10.53 5.40 -5.04
C THR A 132 9.67 5.81 -3.85
N GLU A 133 10.21 6.56 -2.89
CA GLU A 133 9.44 7.09 -1.76
C GLU A 133 8.36 8.08 -2.23
N ASN A 134 8.67 8.97 -3.17
CA ASN A 134 7.70 9.89 -3.74
C ASN A 134 6.54 9.12 -4.41
N LYS A 135 6.84 8.12 -5.24
CA LYS A 135 5.83 7.26 -5.87
C LYS A 135 5.00 6.49 -4.85
N LEU A 136 5.66 5.96 -3.82
CA LEU A 136 5.04 5.23 -2.74
C LEU A 136 4.08 6.13 -1.93
N ALA A 137 4.43 7.41 -1.69
CA ALA A 137 3.54 8.38 -1.07
C ALA A 137 2.25 8.60 -1.89
N PHE A 138 2.37 8.72 -3.22
CA PHE A 138 1.20 8.79 -4.11
C PHE A 138 0.39 7.48 -4.09
N ALA A 139 1.05 6.32 -4.09
CA ALA A 139 0.37 5.03 -4.01
C ALA A 139 -0.42 4.86 -2.70
N ARG A 140 0.14 5.29 -1.57
CA ARG A 140 -0.56 5.34 -0.27
C ARG A 140 -1.79 6.23 -0.33
N GLN A 141 -1.66 7.43 -0.91
CA GLN A 141 -2.79 8.34 -1.05
C GLN A 141 -3.90 7.70 -1.91
N TYR A 142 -3.53 7.15 -3.07
CA TYR A 142 -4.47 6.47 -3.96
C TYR A 142 -5.20 5.30 -3.28
N TYR A 143 -4.47 4.49 -2.51
CA TYR A 143 -5.06 3.43 -1.69
C TYR A 143 -6.03 3.98 -0.64
N ASN A 144 -5.64 5.02 0.10
CA ASN A 144 -6.49 5.62 1.11
C ASN A 144 -7.77 6.22 0.51
N ASP A 145 -7.69 6.81 -0.68
CA ASP A 145 -8.85 7.33 -1.40
C ASP A 145 -9.79 6.20 -1.84
N ALA A 146 -9.24 5.08 -2.34
CA ALA A 146 -10.00 3.89 -2.67
C ALA A 146 -10.68 3.27 -1.44
N VAL A 147 -9.97 3.16 -0.32
CA VAL A 147 -10.50 2.69 0.97
C VAL A 147 -11.60 3.62 1.47
N ALA A 148 -11.42 4.94 1.37
CA ALA A 148 -12.44 5.90 1.76
C ALA A 148 -13.71 5.77 0.90
N ALA A 149 -13.56 5.56 -0.41
CA ALA A 149 -14.69 5.31 -1.29
C ALA A 149 -15.42 4.01 -0.92
N LEU A 150 -14.67 2.93 -0.67
CA LEU A 150 -15.21 1.64 -0.26
C LEU A 150 -15.95 1.73 1.08
N ASN A 151 -15.30 2.26 2.12
CA ASN A 151 -15.86 2.34 3.47
C ASN A 151 -17.12 3.23 3.49
N ARG A 152 -17.15 4.33 2.73
CA ARG A 152 -18.38 5.14 2.55
C ARG A 152 -19.50 4.35 1.88
N LEU A 153 -19.19 3.50 0.89
CA LEU A 153 -20.19 2.65 0.26
C LEU A 153 -20.71 1.61 1.25
N VAL A 154 -19.83 0.90 1.94
CA VAL A 154 -20.22 -0.13 2.93
C VAL A 154 -21.04 0.49 4.08
N GLY A 155 -20.72 1.71 4.51
CA GLY A 155 -21.43 2.40 5.60
C GLY A 155 -22.70 3.16 5.22
N SER A 156 -23.10 3.21 3.94
CA SER A 156 -24.27 3.99 3.49
C SER A 156 -25.47 3.13 3.09
N ILE A 157 -26.69 3.64 3.33
CA ILE A 157 -27.94 3.02 2.87
C ILE A 157 -28.09 3.28 1.36
N PRO A 158 -28.53 2.30 0.55
CA PRO A 158 -28.98 0.95 0.92
C PRO A 158 -27.86 -0.12 1.00
N TRP A 159 -26.62 0.24 0.69
CA TRP A 159 -25.52 -0.70 0.49
C TRP A 159 -25.05 -1.44 1.74
N VAL A 160 -25.24 -0.86 2.94
CA VAL A 160 -24.91 -1.50 4.22
C VAL A 160 -25.54 -2.90 4.38
N TYR A 161 -26.74 -3.10 3.82
CA TYR A 161 -27.44 -4.39 3.85
C TYR A 161 -26.93 -5.37 2.78
N LEU A 162 -26.28 -4.85 1.72
CA LEU A 162 -25.78 -5.61 0.59
C LEU A 162 -24.30 -5.98 0.74
N ALA A 163 -23.52 -5.22 1.51
CA ALA A 163 -22.09 -5.45 1.71
C ALA A 163 -21.74 -6.86 2.23
N PRO A 164 -22.44 -7.43 3.24
CA PRO A 164 -22.17 -8.79 3.69
C PRO A 164 -22.44 -9.84 2.60
N LEU A 165 -23.50 -9.65 1.80
CA LEU A 165 -23.85 -10.55 0.69
C LEU A 165 -22.83 -10.48 -0.45
N ALA A 166 -22.23 -9.31 -0.66
CA ALA A 166 -21.14 -9.12 -1.61
C ALA A 166 -19.79 -9.65 -1.10
N GLY A 167 -19.69 -10.08 0.17
CA GLY A 167 -18.42 -10.44 0.80
C GLY A 167 -17.45 -9.27 0.92
N VAL A 168 -17.98 -8.05 0.95
CA VAL A 168 -17.21 -6.80 1.00
C VAL A 168 -17.33 -6.22 2.40
N THR A 169 -16.18 -5.92 3.00
CA THR A 169 -16.08 -5.36 4.35
C THR A 169 -15.26 -4.09 4.32
N GLU A 170 -15.35 -3.30 5.39
CA GLU A 170 -14.50 -2.13 5.55
C GLU A 170 -13.02 -2.53 5.54
N ARG A 171 -12.19 -1.67 4.93
CA ARG A 171 -10.74 -1.87 4.84
C ARG A 171 -10.03 -0.83 5.71
N GLU A 172 -8.88 -1.23 6.24
CA GLU A 172 -8.03 -0.34 7.01
C GLU A 172 -7.32 0.67 6.10
N TYR A 173 -7.11 1.89 6.59
CA TYR A 173 -6.31 2.89 5.89
C TYR A 173 -4.82 2.58 6.03
N TYR A 174 -4.06 2.95 5.00
CA TYR A 174 -2.60 3.01 5.05
C TYR A 174 -2.19 4.30 5.77
N ARG A 175 -2.11 4.24 7.09
CA ARG A 175 -1.57 5.32 7.93
C ARG A 175 -0.30 4.83 8.64
N PRO A 176 0.66 5.72 8.95
CA PRO A 176 1.62 5.42 9.99
C PRO A 176 0.82 5.21 11.29
N PRO A 177 0.97 4.08 11.99
CA PRO A 177 0.39 3.96 13.33
C PRO A 177 1.06 4.98 14.24
N HIS A 178 0.23 5.58 15.10
CA HIS A 178 0.62 6.56 16.10
C HIS A 178 1.79 6.09 16.97
#